data_AF-A0A7K0Q6M8-F1
#
_entry.id   AF-A0A7K0Q6M8-F1
#
_cell.length_a   1.000
_cell.length_b   1.000
_cell.length_c   1.000
_cell.angle_alpha   90.00
_cell.angle_beta   90.00
_cell.angle_gamma   90.00
#
_symmetry.space_group_name_H-M   'P 1'
#
loop_
_entity.id
_entity.type
_entity.pdbx_description
1 polymer ?
#
loop_
_entity_poly.entity_id
_entity_poly.type
_entity_poly.pdbx_seq_one_letter_code
_entity_poly.pdbx_strand_id
1 'polypeptide(L)'
;MALTIGIVGLPNVGKSTMFNALTKNNVLAANYPFATIEPNTGVVGVPDARLDDLARIFGSEKILPATVMFVDIAGIVKGASEGAGLGNKFLSTIRESDAICQVLRAFVDDDVIHVEGRVSPEEDMATINTELILADMQSLEKAIPRLQKEIRTDKSKIAVLEAAEAAQKILDEGSTLFQANVDVEPLRELF
;
A
#
# COMPACT_ATOMS: atom_id res chain seq x y z
N MET A 1 -7.62 -13.84 -5.94
CA MET A 1 -7.90 -12.52 -5.34
C MET A 1 -7.55 -11.47 -6.39
N ALA A 2 -8.33 -10.39 -6.49
CA ALA A 2 -7.94 -9.26 -7.32
C ALA A 2 -6.78 -8.54 -6.62
N LEU A 3 -5.78 -8.12 -7.39
CA LEU A 3 -4.67 -7.31 -6.88
C LEU A 3 -5.24 -6.02 -6.28
N THR A 4 -4.90 -5.72 -5.04
CA THR A 4 -5.34 -4.54 -4.30
C THR A 4 -4.21 -3.54 -4.19
N ILE A 5 -4.44 -2.31 -4.64
CA ILE A 5 -3.47 -1.22 -4.61
C ILE A 5 -3.98 -0.10 -3.72
N GLY A 6 -3.27 0.15 -2.62
CA GLY A 6 -3.53 1.26 -1.71
C GLY A 6 -2.90 2.54 -2.24
N ILE A 7 -3.70 3.55 -2.52
CA ILE A 7 -3.20 4.88 -2.93
C ILE A 7 -2.92 5.70 -1.68
N VAL A 8 -1.67 6.12 -1.52
CA VAL A 8 -1.19 6.92 -0.38
C VAL A 8 -0.60 8.23 -0.88
N GLY A 9 -0.54 9.22 0.01
CA GLY A 9 0.02 10.53 -0.29
C GLY A 9 -0.28 11.51 0.83
N LEU A 10 0.48 12.60 0.88
CA LEU A 10 0.17 13.70 1.80
C LEU A 10 -1.13 14.42 1.38
N PRO A 11 -1.72 15.26 2.26
CA PRO A 11 -2.83 16.11 1.88
C PRO A 11 -2.50 16.98 0.65
N ASN A 12 -3.49 17.23 -0.20
CA ASN A 12 -3.39 18.14 -1.36
C ASN A 12 -2.39 17.74 -2.48
N VAL A 13 -1.92 16.49 -2.52
CA VAL A 13 -1.04 15.99 -3.60
C VAL A 13 -1.78 15.58 -4.88
N GLY A 14 -3.12 15.66 -4.88
CA GLY A 14 -3.97 15.21 -6.01
C GLY A 14 -4.44 13.75 -5.93
N LYS A 15 -4.23 13.09 -4.78
CA LYS A 15 -4.63 11.70 -4.51
C LYS A 15 -6.08 11.38 -4.91
N SER A 16 -7.05 12.11 -4.36
CA SER A 16 -8.48 11.87 -4.66
C SER A 16 -8.85 12.25 -6.09
N THR A 17 -8.15 13.19 -6.72
CA THR A 17 -8.33 13.50 -8.15
C THR A 17 -7.88 12.31 -9.01
N MET A 18 -6.72 11.72 -8.71
CA MET A 18 -6.21 10.54 -9.40
C MET A 18 -7.12 9.33 -9.19
N PHE A 19 -7.54 9.07 -7.94
CA PHE A 19 -8.49 7.99 -7.62
C PHE A 19 -9.80 8.15 -8.41
N ASN A 20 -10.38 9.35 -8.39
CA ASN A 20 -11.59 9.64 -9.16
C ASN A 20 -11.38 9.46 -10.67
N ALA A 21 -10.20 9.81 -11.22
CA ALA A 21 -9.92 9.60 -12.63
C ALA A 21 -9.82 8.10 -12.98
N LEU A 22 -9.20 7.30 -12.11
CA LEU A 22 -9.10 5.85 -12.26
C LEU A 22 -10.46 5.17 -12.15
N THR A 23 -11.30 5.57 -11.20
CA THR A 23 -12.62 4.95 -10.95
C THR A 23 -13.73 5.47 -11.86
N LYS A 24 -13.59 6.68 -12.43
CA LYS A 24 -14.49 7.18 -13.49
C LYS A 24 -14.37 6.38 -14.79
N ASN A 25 -13.29 5.64 -15.00
CA ASN A 25 -13.18 4.62 -16.07
C ASN A 25 -13.97 3.34 -15.73
N ASN A 26 -15.05 3.44 -14.95
CA ASN A 26 -15.94 2.34 -14.64
C ASN A 26 -16.47 1.71 -15.94
N VAL A 27 -15.78 0.64 -16.38
CA VAL A 27 -16.34 -0.44 -17.18
C VAL A 27 -17.40 -1.04 -16.27
N LEU A 28 -18.59 -0.42 -16.30
CA LEU A 28 -19.87 -0.83 -15.74
C LEU A 28 -19.73 -1.78 -14.57
N ALA A 29 -19.90 -1.27 -13.33
CA ALA A 29 -20.21 -2.02 -12.11
C ALA A 29 -20.70 -3.43 -12.44
N ALA A 30 -19.76 -4.33 -12.72
CA ALA A 30 -20.09 -5.64 -13.18
C ALA A 30 -20.58 -6.31 -11.91
N ASN A 31 -21.76 -6.91 -11.97
CA ASN A 31 -22.42 -7.60 -10.88
C ASN A 31 -21.57 -8.78 -10.38
N TYR A 32 -20.39 -8.51 -9.83
CA TYR A 32 -19.57 -9.46 -9.10
C TYR A 32 -20.30 -9.66 -7.77
N PRO A 33 -20.84 -10.86 -7.49
CA PRO A 33 -21.78 -11.09 -6.39
C PRO A 33 -21.23 -10.87 -4.97
N PHE A 34 -19.99 -10.37 -4.84
CA PHE A 34 -19.22 -10.26 -3.61
C PHE A 34 -18.51 -8.92 -3.43
N ALA A 35 -18.67 -7.95 -4.35
CA ALA A 35 -18.00 -6.66 -4.25
C ALA A 35 -18.85 -5.68 -3.41
N THR A 36 -18.57 -5.62 -2.11
CA THR A 36 -18.99 -4.46 -1.29
C THR A 36 -18.12 -3.28 -1.72
N ILE A 37 -18.66 -2.34 -2.49
CA ILE A 37 -17.94 -1.12 -2.87
C ILE A 37 -18.02 -0.16 -1.69
N GLU A 38 -17.02 -0.20 -0.83
CA GLU A 38 -16.82 0.85 0.18
C GLU A 38 -16.49 2.18 -0.52
N PRO A 39 -16.90 3.34 0.02
CA PRO A 39 -16.82 4.63 -0.68
C PRO A 39 -15.41 5.05 -1.13
N ASN A 40 -14.37 4.42 -0.58
CA ASN A 40 -12.98 4.68 -0.92
C ASN A 40 -12.34 3.51 -1.70
N THR A 41 -13.14 2.64 -2.32
CA THR A 41 -12.64 1.51 -3.13
C THR A 41 -13.18 1.58 -4.55
N GLY A 42 -12.40 1.15 -5.53
CA GLY A 42 -12.82 1.13 -6.93
C GLY A 42 -12.13 0.05 -7.74
N VAL A 43 -12.87 -0.60 -8.63
CA VAL A 43 -12.35 -1.69 -9.49
C VAL A 43 -12.14 -1.15 -10.90
N VAL A 44 -10.94 -1.35 -11.43
CA VAL A 44 -10.54 -0.86 -12.76
C VAL A 44 -10.10 -2.03 -13.61
N GLY A 45 -10.60 -2.09 -14.85
CA GLY A 45 -10.15 -3.07 -15.83
C GLY A 45 -8.75 -2.74 -16.34
N VAL A 46 -7.87 -3.74 -16.39
CA VAL A 46 -6.52 -3.59 -16.93
C VAL A 46 -6.62 -3.39 -18.45
N PRO A 47 -6.14 -2.26 -18.99
CA PRO A 47 -6.12 -2.04 -20.42
C PRO A 47 -5.18 -3.05 -21.10
N ASP A 48 -5.71 -3.83 -22.03
CA ASP A 48 -4.95 -4.85 -22.74
C ASP A 48 -5.43 -4.98 -24.19
N ALA A 49 -4.64 -4.43 -25.12
CA ALA A 49 -4.94 -4.45 -26.55
C ALA A 49 -5.05 -5.87 -27.14
N ARG A 50 -4.46 -6.87 -26.48
CA ARG A 50 -4.55 -8.28 -26.93
C ARG A 50 -5.98 -8.81 -26.86
N LEU A 51 -6.79 -8.27 -25.94
CA LEU A 51 -8.18 -8.70 -25.77
C LEU A 51 -9.03 -8.35 -26.99
N ASP A 52 -8.78 -7.19 -27.61
CA ASP A 52 -9.49 -6.76 -28.81
C ASP A 52 -9.17 -7.67 -30.00
N ASP A 53 -7.91 -8.06 -30.16
CA ASP A 53 -7.48 -8.98 -31.23
C ASP A 53 -8.06 -10.38 -31.03
N LEU A 54 -8.03 -10.90 -29.79
CA LEU A 54 -8.64 -12.20 -29.47
C LEU A 54 -10.16 -12.19 -29.68
N ALA A 55 -10.84 -11.12 -29.24
CA ALA A 55 -12.28 -10.97 -29.46
C ALA A 55 -12.64 -10.96 -30.95
N ARG A 56 -11.81 -10.33 -31.80
CA ARG A 56 -11.97 -10.33 -33.25
C ARG A 56 -11.77 -11.72 -33.86
N ILE A 57 -10.76 -12.47 -33.42
CA ILE A 57 -10.45 -13.82 -33.93
C ILE A 57 -11.57 -14.81 -33.61
N PHE A 58 -12.10 -14.75 -32.38
CA PHE A 58 -13.08 -15.72 -31.89
C PHE A 58 -14.53 -15.26 -31.99
N GLY A 59 -14.80 -14.01 -32.39
CA GLY A 59 -16.14 -13.46 -32.48
C GLY A 59 -16.82 -13.33 -31.11
N SER A 60 -16.07 -12.97 -30.08
CA SER A 60 -16.57 -12.90 -28.69
C SER A 60 -17.67 -11.85 -28.52
N GLU A 61 -18.77 -12.20 -27.87
CA GLU A 61 -19.88 -11.27 -27.56
C GLU A 61 -19.47 -10.17 -26.57
N LYS A 62 -18.52 -10.47 -25.69
CA LYS A 62 -18.05 -9.55 -24.65
C LYS A 62 -16.56 -9.74 -24.36
N ILE A 63 -15.88 -8.62 -24.09
CA ILE A 63 -14.51 -8.59 -23.57
C ILE A 63 -14.55 -8.45 -22.05
N LEU A 64 -13.82 -9.33 -21.36
CA LEU A 64 -13.69 -9.32 -19.90
C LEU A 64 -12.22 -9.09 -19.54
N PRO A 65 -11.82 -7.85 -19.19
CA PRO A 65 -10.45 -7.59 -18.78
C PRO A 65 -10.15 -8.17 -17.40
N ALA A 66 -8.88 -8.41 -17.12
CA ALA A 66 -8.42 -8.59 -15.74
C ALA A 66 -8.71 -7.33 -14.93
N THR A 67 -8.90 -7.46 -13.62
CA THR A 67 -9.26 -6.32 -12.76
C THR A 67 -8.21 -6.07 -11.70
N VAL A 68 -8.06 -4.80 -11.35
CA VAL A 68 -7.26 -4.31 -10.21
C VAL A 68 -8.20 -3.50 -9.31
N MET A 69 -8.10 -3.72 -8.01
CA MET A 69 -8.82 -2.95 -7.01
C MET A 69 -7.91 -1.83 -6.51
N PHE A 70 -8.40 -0.60 -6.51
CA PHE A 70 -7.75 0.55 -5.91
C PHE A 70 -8.47 0.95 -4.63
N VAL A 71 -7.71 1.28 -3.60
CA VAL A 71 -8.22 1.77 -2.32
C VAL A 71 -7.65 3.17 -2.09
N ASP A 72 -8.51 4.18 -1.95
CA ASP A 72 -8.10 5.53 -1.57
C ASP A 72 -7.85 5.59 -0.06
N ILE A 73 -6.59 5.49 0.35
CA ILE A 73 -6.22 5.53 1.76
C ILE A 73 -6.19 6.99 2.20
N ALA A 74 -6.83 7.32 3.33
CA ALA A 74 -6.86 8.68 3.86
C ALA A 74 -5.44 9.27 3.97
N GLY A 75 -5.28 10.57 3.69
CA GLY A 75 -3.96 11.20 3.62
C GLY A 75 -3.17 11.06 4.92
N ILE A 76 -1.87 10.77 4.81
CA ILE A 76 -0.95 10.71 5.94
C ILE A 76 -0.91 12.07 6.63
N VAL A 77 -1.11 12.08 7.95
CA VAL A 77 -0.73 13.19 8.81
C VAL A 77 0.48 12.70 9.61
N LYS A 78 1.52 13.53 9.71
CA LYS A 78 2.70 13.29 10.54
C LYS A 78 2.28 12.84 11.95
N GLY A 79 2.87 11.76 12.46
CA GLY A 79 2.49 11.14 13.73
C GLY A 79 1.39 10.09 13.62
N ALA A 80 1.24 9.44 12.46
CA ALA A 80 0.31 8.33 12.28
C ALA A 80 0.69 7.13 13.17
N SER A 81 1.99 6.91 13.37
CA SER A 81 2.53 5.88 14.27
C SER A 81 2.34 6.17 15.77
N GLU A 82 2.02 7.41 16.16
CA GLU A 82 1.89 7.83 17.58
C GLU A 82 0.50 7.60 18.17
N GLY A 83 -0.42 6.97 17.44
CA GLY A 83 -1.65 6.41 18.02
C GLY A 83 -2.85 7.36 18.14
N ALA A 84 -2.91 8.44 17.38
CA ALA A 84 -4.07 9.35 17.31
C ALA A 84 -5.35 8.73 16.68
N GLY A 85 -5.46 7.41 16.59
CA GLY A 85 -6.62 6.66 16.10
C GLY A 85 -6.81 6.67 14.56
N LEU A 86 -6.45 7.77 13.89
CA LEU A 86 -6.48 7.87 12.42
C LEU A 86 -5.33 7.09 11.75
N GLY A 87 -4.13 7.10 12.35
CA GLY A 87 -2.97 6.42 11.80
C GLY A 87 -3.05 4.89 11.84
N ASN A 88 -3.72 4.30 12.83
CA ASN A 88 -3.91 2.84 12.88
C ASN A 88 -4.84 2.33 11.78
N LYS A 89 -5.92 3.08 11.45
CA LYS A 89 -6.80 2.75 10.33
C LYS A 89 -6.09 2.89 8.97
N PHE A 90 -5.21 3.88 8.88
CA PHE A 90 -4.34 4.06 7.71
C PHE A 90 -3.43 2.83 7.52
N LEU A 91 -2.67 2.46 8.55
CA LEU A 91 -1.74 1.34 8.49
C LEU A 91 -2.46 0.00 8.29
N SER A 92 -3.65 -0.20 8.86
CA SER A 92 -4.43 -1.43 8.62
C SER A 92 -4.85 -1.56 7.15
N THR A 93 -5.28 -0.46 6.53
CA THR A 93 -5.67 -0.45 5.11
C THR A 93 -4.47 -0.73 4.20
N ILE A 94 -3.28 -0.26 4.58
CA ILE A 94 -2.04 -0.58 3.86
C ILE A 94 -1.71 -2.07 3.97
N ARG A 95 -1.82 -2.67 5.17
CA ARG A 95 -1.56 -4.10 5.38
C ARG A 95 -2.51 -5.00 4.59
N GLU A 96 -3.73 -4.52 4.33
CA GLU A 96 -4.71 -5.21 3.47
C GLU A 96 -4.44 -5.04 1.96
N SER A 97 -3.52 -4.16 1.57
CA SER A 97 -3.16 -3.91 0.17
C SER A 97 -1.97 -4.76 -0.26
N ASP A 98 -2.00 -5.26 -1.50
CA ASP A 98 -0.88 -6.01 -2.09
C ASP A 98 0.26 -5.09 -2.58
N ALA A 99 -0.07 -3.83 -2.89
CA ALA A 99 0.89 -2.83 -3.33
C ALA A 99 0.48 -1.42 -2.89
N ILE A 100 1.46 -0.51 -2.82
CA ILE A 100 1.26 0.89 -2.47
C ILE A 100 1.52 1.76 -3.73
N CYS A 101 0.57 2.63 -4.07
CA CYS A 101 0.73 3.67 -5.07
C CYS A 101 0.92 5.02 -4.34
N GLN A 102 2.15 5.50 -4.29
CA GLN A 102 2.49 6.74 -3.60
C GLN A 102 2.40 7.96 -4.54
N VAL A 103 1.50 8.88 -4.21
CA VAL A 103 1.27 10.12 -4.97
C VAL A 103 2.06 11.25 -4.32
N LEU A 104 2.97 11.85 -5.10
CA LEU A 104 3.83 12.95 -4.68
C LEU A 104 3.47 14.23 -5.45
N ARG A 105 3.53 15.38 -4.77
CA ARG A 105 3.26 16.67 -5.41
C ARG A 105 4.50 17.21 -6.10
N ALA A 106 4.52 17.18 -7.43
CA ALA A 106 5.58 17.76 -8.26
C ALA A 106 5.18 19.06 -8.99
N PHE A 107 4.19 19.79 -8.47
CA PHE A 107 3.70 21.04 -9.05
C PHE A 107 3.56 22.14 -8.00
N VAL A 108 3.81 23.38 -8.40
CA VAL A 108 3.58 24.58 -7.59
C VAL A 108 2.24 25.18 -7.99
N ASP A 109 1.43 25.52 -6.99
CA ASP A 109 0.13 26.16 -7.17
C ASP A 109 -0.08 27.08 -5.95
N ASP A 110 -0.23 28.37 -6.22
CA ASP A 110 -0.38 29.42 -5.20
C ASP A 110 -1.71 29.31 -4.44
N ASP A 111 -2.72 28.66 -5.03
CA ASP A 111 -4.03 28.43 -4.42
C ASP A 111 -4.06 27.16 -3.56
N VAL A 112 -3.00 26.35 -3.56
CA VAL A 112 -2.94 25.06 -2.84
C VAL A 112 -1.83 25.06 -1.79
N ILE A 113 -2.22 25.26 -0.53
CA ILE A 113 -1.31 25.30 0.61
C ILE A 113 -0.67 23.91 0.83
N HIS A 114 0.67 23.89 0.83
CA HIS A 114 1.45 22.74 1.27
C HIS A 114 1.50 22.71 2.81
N VAL A 115 1.40 21.52 3.42
CA VAL A 115 1.36 21.37 4.89
C VAL A 115 2.62 21.96 5.55
N GLU A 116 3.78 21.82 4.91
CA GLU A 116 5.07 22.33 5.37
C GLU A 116 5.47 23.67 4.72
N GLY A 117 4.57 24.33 4.00
CA GLY A 117 4.80 25.66 3.40
C GLY A 117 5.70 25.68 2.15
N ARG A 118 6.36 24.56 1.81
CA ARG A 118 7.12 24.37 0.57
C ARG A 118 6.82 23.00 -0.04
N VAL A 119 6.74 22.94 -1.37
CA VAL A 119 6.58 21.68 -2.11
C VAL A 119 7.94 21.00 -2.26
N SER A 120 8.08 19.77 -1.76
CA SER A 120 9.27 18.95 -1.91
C SER A 120 8.90 17.46 -2.01
N PRO A 121 8.83 16.87 -3.22
CA PRO A 121 8.50 15.45 -3.41
C PRO A 121 9.40 14.50 -2.61
N GLU A 122 10.66 14.86 -2.43
CA GLU A 122 11.64 14.06 -1.69
C GLU A 122 11.34 14.04 -0.19
N GLU A 123 11.01 15.20 0.40
CA GLU A 123 10.61 15.31 1.80
C GLU A 123 9.25 14.63 2.06
N ASP A 124 8.31 14.77 1.12
CA ASP A 124 7.02 14.08 1.17
C ASP A 124 7.23 12.56 1.17
N MET A 125 8.11 12.06 0.30
CA MET A 125 8.43 10.64 0.22
C MET A 125 9.11 10.15 1.50
N ALA A 126 10.07 10.91 2.03
CA ALA A 126 10.76 10.59 3.27
C ALA A 126 9.81 10.54 4.46
N THR A 127 8.83 11.45 4.52
CA THR A 127 7.81 11.47 5.58
C THR A 127 6.98 10.18 5.57
N ILE A 128 6.48 9.77 4.40
CA ILE A 128 5.70 8.55 4.25
C ILE A 128 6.54 7.32 4.60
N ASN A 129 7.77 7.24 4.10
CA ASN A 129 8.67 6.12 4.38
C ASN A 129 8.99 6.01 5.88
N THR A 130 9.17 7.14 6.56
CA THR A 130 9.43 7.17 8.01
C THR A 130 8.27 6.58 8.79
N GLU A 131 7.02 6.94 8.46
CA GLU A 131 5.84 6.37 9.12
C GLU A 131 5.70 4.86 8.88
N LEU A 132 6.02 4.39 7.68
CA LEU A 132 6.03 2.95 7.35
C LEU A 132 7.12 2.20 8.14
N ILE A 133 8.34 2.75 8.22
CA ILE A 133 9.44 2.20 9.01
C ILE A 133 9.03 2.08 10.47
N LEU A 134 8.48 3.15 11.06
CA LEU A 134 8.04 3.15 12.46
C LEU A 134 6.94 2.11 12.71
N ALA A 135 6.01 1.94 11.77
CA ALA A 135 4.97 0.91 11.87
C ALA A 135 5.54 -0.52 11.84
N ASP A 136 6.54 -0.78 10.99
CA ASP A 136 7.19 -2.08 10.91
C ASP A 136 8.06 -2.35 12.14
N MET A 137 8.78 -1.35 12.66
CA MET A 137 9.53 -1.46 13.91
C MET A 137 8.61 -1.84 15.08
N GLN A 138 7.43 -1.22 15.19
CA GLN A 138 6.45 -1.56 16.23
C GLN A 138 5.93 -3.00 16.11
N SER A 139 5.80 -3.54 14.89
CA SER A 139 5.46 -4.95 14.68
C SER A 139 6.59 -5.87 15.16
N LEU A 140 7.84 -5.55 14.82
CA LEU A 140 9.02 -6.34 15.19
C LEU A 140 9.31 -6.30 16.70
N GLU A 141 9.13 -5.15 17.36
CA GLU A 141 9.26 -5.01 18.82
C GLU A 141 8.35 -5.98 19.59
N LYS A 142 7.17 -6.27 19.04
CA LYS A 142 6.22 -7.25 19.62
C LYS A 142 6.55 -8.69 19.18
N ALA A 143 6.95 -8.87 17.94
CA ALA A 143 7.19 -10.18 17.36
C ALA A 143 8.47 -10.86 17.87
N ILE A 144 9.59 -10.13 17.95
CA ILE A 144 10.91 -10.68 18.31
C ILE A 144 10.89 -11.36 19.69
N PRO A 145 10.39 -10.72 20.78
CA PRO A 145 10.33 -11.35 22.10
C PRO A 145 9.41 -12.58 22.14
N ARG A 146 8.36 -12.61 21.30
CA ARG A 146 7.46 -13.77 21.16
C ARG A 146 8.21 -14.92 20.47
N LEU A 147 8.84 -14.66 19.33
CA LEU A 147 9.60 -15.65 18.56
C LEU A 147 10.73 -16.25 19.40
N GLN A 148 11.47 -15.44 20.15
CA GLN A 148 12.52 -15.90 21.08
C GLN A 148 12.03 -16.89 22.15
N LYS A 149 10.76 -16.81 22.56
CA LYS A 149 10.14 -17.80 23.46
C LYS A 149 9.75 -19.05 22.72
N GLU A 150 9.15 -18.91 21.54
CA GLU A 150 8.62 -20.01 20.73
C GLU A 150 9.72 -20.92 20.17
N ILE A 151 10.92 -20.40 19.86
CA ILE A 151 12.04 -21.22 19.39
C ILE A 151 12.50 -22.29 20.40
N ARG A 152 12.19 -22.10 21.69
CA ARG A 152 12.50 -23.09 22.74
C ARG A 152 11.71 -24.38 22.56
N THR A 153 10.52 -24.28 21.97
CA THR A 153 9.59 -25.39 21.73
C THR A 153 9.53 -25.80 20.26
N ASP A 154 9.71 -24.85 19.34
CA ASP A 154 9.61 -25.06 17.90
C ASP A 154 10.79 -24.44 17.16
N LYS A 155 11.75 -25.28 16.78
CA LYS A 155 12.97 -24.86 16.08
C LYS A 155 12.71 -24.40 14.64
N SER A 156 11.53 -24.64 14.06
CA SER A 156 11.22 -24.15 12.71
C SER A 156 11.20 -22.62 12.63
N LYS A 157 10.97 -21.95 13.76
CA LYS A 157 10.90 -20.48 13.87
C LYS A 157 12.25 -19.77 13.93
N ILE A 158 13.36 -20.51 13.94
CA ILE A 158 14.71 -19.90 13.98
C ILE A 158 14.93 -19.00 12.76
N ALA A 159 14.57 -19.47 11.55
CA ALA A 159 14.75 -18.68 10.33
C ALA A 159 13.92 -17.38 10.34
N VAL A 160 12.70 -17.43 10.89
CA VAL A 160 11.83 -16.26 11.04
C VAL A 160 12.40 -15.26 12.04
N LEU A 161 12.96 -15.74 13.16
CA LEU A 161 13.60 -14.87 14.15
C LEU A 161 14.86 -14.19 13.58
N GLU A 162 15.71 -14.94 12.88
CA GLU A 162 16.92 -14.39 12.24
C GLU A 162 16.55 -13.33 11.20
N ALA A 163 15.53 -13.60 10.37
CA ALA A 163 15.00 -12.63 9.43
C ALA A 163 14.43 -11.38 10.14
N ALA A 164 13.70 -11.56 11.25
CA ALA A 164 13.11 -10.45 12.01
C ALA A 164 14.19 -9.57 12.66
N GLU A 165 15.25 -10.17 13.20
CA GLU A 165 16.39 -9.43 13.76
C GLU A 165 17.20 -8.71 12.68
N ALA A 166 17.33 -9.29 11.48
CA ALA A 166 17.95 -8.63 10.33
C ALA A 166 17.10 -7.45 9.83
N ALA A 167 15.78 -7.64 9.74
CA ALA A 167 14.83 -6.60 9.37
C ALA A 167 14.87 -5.42 10.34
N GLN A 168 14.92 -5.68 11.65
CA GLN A 168 15.04 -4.63 12.67
C GLN A 168 16.25 -3.73 12.42
N LYS A 169 17.42 -4.31 12.11
CA LYS A 169 18.64 -3.53 11.85
C LYS A 169 18.50 -2.60 10.64
N ILE A 170 17.85 -3.06 9.57
CA ILE A 170 17.61 -2.26 8.36
C ILE A 170 16.69 -1.08 8.67
N LEU A 171 15.64 -1.33 9.45
CA LEU A 171 14.68 -0.31 9.86
C LEU A 171 15.33 0.71 10.81
N ASP A 172 16.20 0.26 11.72
CA ASP A 172 16.98 1.13 12.63
C ASP A 172 17.92 2.09 11.87
N GLU A 173 18.37 1.70 10.67
CA GLU A 173 19.17 2.55 9.76
C GLU A 173 18.32 3.56 8.97
N GLY A 174 16.99 3.54 9.14
CA GLY A 174 16.06 4.43 8.46
C GLY A 174 15.74 4.01 7.01
N SER A 175 15.98 2.75 6.65
CA SER A 175 15.67 2.21 5.33
C SER A 175 14.46 1.28 5.39
N THR A 176 13.58 1.35 4.40
CA THR A 176 12.48 0.37 4.27
C THR A 176 13.02 -1.00 3.85
N LEU A 177 12.33 -2.09 4.22
CA LEU A 177 12.71 -3.44 3.79
C LEU A 177 12.67 -3.59 2.25
N PHE A 178 11.74 -2.88 1.60
CA PHE A 178 11.66 -2.83 0.14
C PHE A 178 12.91 -2.21 -0.50
N GLN A 179 13.38 -1.06 0.01
CA GLN A 179 14.58 -0.40 -0.50
C GLN A 179 15.85 -1.23 -0.26
N ALA A 180 15.90 -1.97 0.85
CA ALA A 180 17.00 -2.87 1.16
C ALA A 180 17.01 -4.15 0.30
N ASN A 181 15.96 -4.41 -0.49
CA ASN A 181 15.82 -5.54 -1.40
C ASN A 181 16.11 -6.89 -0.72
N VAL A 182 15.61 -7.05 0.51
CA VAL A 182 15.74 -8.29 1.29
C VAL A 182 14.59 -9.25 1.00
N ASP A 183 14.83 -10.54 1.22
CA ASP A 183 13.78 -11.54 1.18
C ASP A 183 12.84 -11.36 2.38
N VAL A 184 11.62 -10.90 2.10
CA VAL A 184 10.58 -10.65 3.10
C VAL A 184 9.63 -11.85 3.28
N GLU A 185 9.77 -12.92 2.49
CA GLU A 185 8.88 -14.09 2.61
C GLU A 185 8.89 -14.70 4.02
N PRO A 186 10.03 -14.83 4.72
CA PRO A 186 10.05 -15.31 6.10
C PRO A 186 9.31 -14.39 7.09
N LEU A 187 9.11 -13.13 6.72
CA LEU A 187 8.50 -12.09 7.56
C LEU A 187 7.01 -11.89 7.28
N ARG A 188 6.47 -12.57 6.26
CA ARG A 188 5.12 -12.35 5.76
C ARG A 188 4.02 -12.49 6.81
N GLU A 189 4.21 -13.35 7.81
CA GLU A 189 3.24 -13.53 8.89
C GLU A 189 3.37 -12.50 10.03
N LEU A 190 4.39 -11.64 9.99
CA LEU A 190 4.65 -10.61 11.00
C LEU A 190 4.05 -9.24 10.67
N PHE A 191 3.75 -9.00 9.40
CA PHE A 191 3.28 -7.71 8.88
C PHE A 191 1.88 -7.80 8.28
#